data_AF-A0A964G1P8-F1
#
_entry.id   AF-A0A964G1P8-F1
#
_cell.length_a   1.000
_cell.length_b   1.000
_cell.length_c   1.000
_cell.angle_alpha   90.00
_cell.angle_beta   90.00
_cell.angle_gamma   90.00
#
_symmetry.space_group_name_H-M   'P 1'
#
loop_
_entity.id
_entity.type
_entity.pdbx_description
1 polymer ?
#
loop_
_entity_poly.entity_id
_entity_poly.type
_entity_poly.pdbx_seq_one_letter_code
_entity_poly.pdbx_strand_id
1 'polypeptide(L)'
;MRGVQFLIDNEGNKTAAIVDLKEHSEFWVDVLAECGEPTDFQFLVDGQGEKIAVLLDFEKHGELWEDVYDSLTIESRQDEPRVPWEEVKRQLEEKGMLNV
;
A
#
# COMPACT_ATOMS: atom_id res chain seq x y z
N MET A 1 7.88 -4.39 2.85
CA MET A 1 6.63 -3.85 3.42
C MET A 1 6.11 -4.87 4.40
N ARG A 2 5.98 -4.51 5.67
CA ARG A 2 5.47 -5.42 6.71
C ARG A 2 3.94 -5.52 6.56
N GLY A 3 3.33 -6.63 6.98
CA GLY A 3 1.86 -6.79 6.92
C GLY A 3 1.24 -7.01 5.53
N VAL A 4 2.01 -7.07 4.43
CA VAL A 4 1.49 -7.28 3.06
C VAL A 4 1.94 -8.62 2.50
N GLN A 5 1.00 -9.38 1.94
CA GLN A 5 1.28 -10.59 1.15
C GLN A 5 0.56 -10.52 -0.21
N PHE A 6 1.19 -11.02 -1.28
CA PHE A 6 0.57 -11.02 -2.62
C PHE A 6 0.03 -12.41 -2.97
N LEU A 7 -1.15 -12.44 -3.58
CA LEU A 7 -1.62 -13.61 -4.33
C LEU A 7 -1.06 -13.55 -5.74
N ILE A 8 -0.62 -14.70 -6.24
CA ILE A 8 0.03 -14.85 -7.53
C ILE A 8 -0.72 -15.91 -8.34
N ASP A 9 -1.01 -15.62 -9.61
CA ASP A 9 -1.61 -16.58 -10.52
C ASP A 9 -0.61 -17.66 -11.00
N ASN A 10 -1.06 -18.51 -11.90
CA ASN A 10 -0.23 -19.57 -12.50
C ASN A 10 0.84 -19.05 -13.48
N GLU A 11 0.75 -17.81 -13.95
CA GLU A 11 1.70 -17.16 -14.85
C GLU A 11 2.75 -16.35 -14.08
N GLY A 12 2.54 -16.13 -12.78
CA GLY A 12 3.44 -15.36 -11.92
C GLY A 12 3.01 -13.90 -11.73
N ASN A 13 1.83 -13.51 -12.21
CA ASN A 13 1.31 -12.16 -12.03
C ASN A 13 0.69 -12.02 -10.65
N LYS A 14 0.88 -10.85 -10.03
CA LYS A 14 0.19 -10.52 -8.78
C LYS A 14 -1.25 -10.12 -9.11
N THR A 15 -2.21 -10.79 -8.47
CA THR A 15 -3.64 -10.58 -8.74
C THR A 15 -4.38 -9.93 -7.57
N ALA A 16 -3.81 -10.01 -6.37
CA ALA A 16 -4.37 -9.37 -5.19
C ALA A 16 -3.30 -9.16 -4.11
N ALA A 17 -3.62 -8.31 -3.14
CA ALA A 17 -2.87 -8.16 -1.90
C ALA A 17 -3.73 -8.53 -0.69
N ILE A 18 -3.17 -9.32 0.22
CA ILE A 18 -3.68 -9.49 1.58
C ILE A 18 -2.92 -8.51 2.46
N VAL A 19 -3.66 -7.62 3.13
CA VAL A 19 -3.07 -6.62 4.01
C VAL A 19 -3.58 -6.81 5.43
N ASP A 20 -2.64 -6.94 6.37
CA ASP A 20 -2.90 -7.09 7.80
C ASP A 20 -3.55 -5.81 8.36
N LEU A 21 -4.70 -5.97 9.03
CA LEU A 21 -5.44 -4.87 9.64
C LEU A 21 -4.93 -4.53 11.05
N LYS A 22 -4.22 -5.47 11.70
CA LYS A 22 -3.63 -5.25 13.02
C LYS A 22 -2.33 -4.46 12.91
N GLU A 23 -1.66 -4.52 11.76
CA GLU A 23 -0.61 -3.56 11.43
C GLU A 23 -1.23 -2.27 10.86
N HIS A 24 -0.71 -1.12 11.28
CA HIS A 24 -1.17 0.20 10.83
C HIS A 24 -2.68 0.46 11.10
N SER A 25 -3.21 0.00 12.24
CA SER A 25 -4.65 0.01 12.53
C SER A 25 -5.32 1.39 12.45
N GLU A 26 -4.60 2.48 12.72
CA GLU A 26 -5.14 3.85 12.61
C GLU A 26 -5.42 4.24 11.14
N PHE A 27 -4.62 3.77 10.20
CA PHE A 27 -4.80 4.01 8.76
C PHE A 27 -6.09 3.36 8.24
N TRP A 28 -6.41 2.15 8.73
CA TRP A 28 -7.58 1.40 8.26
C TRP A 28 -8.91 1.97 8.71
N VAL A 29 -8.96 2.78 9.76
CA VAL A 29 -10.23 3.39 10.23
C VAL A 29 -10.80 4.31 9.16
N ASP A 30 -9.96 5.17 8.58
CA ASP A 30 -10.36 6.13 7.56
C ASP A 30 -10.59 5.43 6.22
N VAL A 31 -9.71 4.50 5.85
CA VAL A 31 -9.85 3.71 4.61
C VAL A 31 -11.14 2.89 4.61
N LEU A 32 -11.47 2.20 5.72
CA LEU A 32 -12.69 1.40 5.81
C LEU A 32 -13.96 2.24 5.98
N ALA A 33 -13.85 3.51 6.40
CA ALA A 33 -14.98 4.43 6.45
C ALA A 33 -15.35 4.97 5.06
N GLU A 34 -14.37 5.11 4.16
CA GLU A 34 -14.60 5.53 2.77
C GLU A 34 -14.81 4.35 1.81
N CYS A 35 -14.26 3.18 2.12
CA CYS A 35 -14.54 1.94 1.42
C CYS A 35 -15.99 1.53 1.68
N GLY A 36 -16.76 1.33 0.60
CA GLY A 36 -18.20 1.07 0.63
C GLY A 36 -18.65 -0.16 1.43
N GLU A 37 -19.94 -0.49 1.28
CA GLU A 37 -20.61 -1.55 2.05
C GLU A 37 -19.80 -2.86 2.15
N PRO A 38 -19.86 -3.60 3.28
CA PRO A 38 -19.07 -4.81 3.55
C PRO A 38 -19.12 -5.92 2.50
N THR A 39 -20.03 -5.83 1.53
CA THR A 39 -20.20 -6.76 0.41
C THR A 39 -19.14 -6.65 -0.68
N ASP A 40 -18.42 -5.52 -0.77
CA ASP A 40 -17.38 -5.34 -1.78
C ASP A 40 -16.03 -5.94 -1.37
N PHE A 41 -15.79 -6.12 -0.07
CA PHE A 41 -14.52 -6.56 0.47
C PHE A 41 -14.55 -7.97 1.04
N GLN A 42 -13.43 -8.68 0.90
CA GLN A 42 -13.20 -9.97 1.54
C GLN A 42 -12.23 -9.80 2.70
N PHE A 43 -12.50 -10.50 3.81
CA PHE A 43 -11.69 -10.42 5.02
C PHE A 43 -11.22 -11.80 5.46
N LEU A 44 -9.99 -11.87 5.96
CA LEU A 44 -9.55 -12.99 6.77
C LEU A 44 -10.04 -12.74 8.20
N VAL A 45 -10.64 -13.77 8.77
CA VAL A 45 -11.25 -13.72 10.11
C VAL A 45 -10.57 -14.78 10.98
N ASP A 46 -10.20 -14.43 12.21
CA ASP A 46 -9.60 -15.38 13.14
C ASP A 46 -10.63 -16.29 13.82
N GLY A 47 -10.16 -17.20 14.67
CA GLY A 47 -11.01 -18.15 15.38
C GLY A 47 -11.98 -17.52 16.39
N GLN A 48 -11.82 -16.23 16.72
CA GLN A 48 -12.74 -15.49 17.59
C GLN A 48 -13.79 -14.70 16.79
N GLY A 49 -13.67 -14.67 15.46
CA GLY A 49 -14.55 -13.89 14.60
C GLY A 49 -14.04 -12.46 14.33
N GLU A 50 -12.83 -12.12 14.73
CA GLU A 50 -12.26 -10.80 14.46
C GLU A 50 -11.66 -10.74 13.05
N LYS A 51 -11.91 -9.65 12.31
CA LYS A 51 -11.26 -9.40 11.02
C LYS A 51 -9.79 -9.05 11.27
N ILE A 52 -8.88 -9.81 10.67
CA ILE A 52 -7.43 -9.66 10.89
C ILE A 52 -6.68 -9.19 9.64
N ALA A 53 -7.24 -9.40 8.45
CA ALA A 53 -6.67 -8.89 7.20
C ALA A 53 -7.79 -8.64 6.18
N VAL A 54 -7.53 -7.75 5.24
CA VAL A 54 -8.39 -7.49 4.07
C VAL A 54 -7.72 -8.01 2.81
N LEU A 55 -8.50 -8.58 1.89
CA LEU A 55 -8.05 -8.95 0.56
C LEU A 55 -8.47 -7.84 -0.43
N LEU A 56 -7.48 -7.27 -1.10
CA LEU A 56 -7.63 -6.31 -2.18
C LEU A 56 -7.33 -6.99 -3.51
N ASP A 57 -8.39 -7.47 -4.16
CA ASP A 57 -8.36 -7.92 -5.56
C ASP A 57 -8.00 -6.73 -6.48
N PHE A 58 -6.98 -6.87 -7.34
CA PHE A 58 -6.49 -5.75 -8.15
C PHE A 58 -7.38 -5.37 -9.32
N GLU A 59 -8.21 -6.28 -9.84
CA GLU A 59 -9.19 -5.93 -10.87
C GLU A 59 -10.29 -5.03 -10.30
N LYS A 60 -10.62 -5.22 -9.02
CA LYS A 60 -11.70 -4.48 -8.34
C LYS A 60 -11.23 -3.29 -7.52
N HIS A 61 -10.09 -3.42 -6.86
CA HIS A 61 -9.59 -2.50 -5.84
C HIS A 61 -8.22 -1.94 -6.22
N GLY A 62 -7.84 -1.97 -7.50
CA GLY A 62 -6.53 -1.50 -7.96
C GLY A 62 -6.19 -0.08 -7.53
N GLU A 63 -7.12 0.87 -7.70
CA GLU A 63 -6.94 2.27 -7.26
C GLU A 63 -6.73 2.37 -5.75
N LEU A 64 -7.57 1.70 -4.95
CA LEU A 64 -7.40 1.66 -3.50
C LEU A 64 -6.06 1.02 -3.10
N TRP A 65 -5.65 -0.03 -3.79
CA TRP A 65 -4.36 -0.67 -3.54
C TRP A 65 -3.19 0.30 -3.79
N GLU A 66 -3.26 1.17 -4.81
CA GLU A 66 -2.24 2.21 -5.03
C GLU A 66 -2.12 3.13 -3.82
N ASP A 67 -3.24 3.64 -3.29
CA ASP A 67 -3.24 4.52 -2.10
C ASP A 67 -2.69 3.82 -0.85
N VAL A 68 -3.06 2.56 -0.63
CA VAL A 68 -2.53 1.73 0.46
C VAL A 68 -1.02 1.51 0.28
N TYR A 69 -0.59 1.15 -0.92
CA TYR A 69 0.81 0.87 -1.22
C TYR A 69 1.69 2.10 -1.05
N ASP A 70 1.24 3.27 -1.50
CA ASP A 70 1.96 4.53 -1.35
C ASP A 70 2.10 4.92 0.13
N SER A 71 1.03 4.80 0.90
CA SER A 71 1.04 5.08 2.35
C SER A 71 2.01 4.17 3.10
N LEU A 72 1.95 2.87 2.86
CA LEU A 72 2.88 1.90 3.45
C LEU A 72 4.33 2.11 2.99
N THR A 73 4.52 2.55 1.74
CA THR A 73 5.85 2.91 1.23
C THR A 73 6.41 4.11 1.99
N ILE A 74 5.63 5.18 2.12
CA ILE A 74 6.02 6.38 2.86
C ILE A 74 6.42 6.02 4.29
N GLU A 75 5.59 5.24 4.99
CA GLU A 75 5.87 4.80 6.35
C GLU A 75 7.16 4.00 6.45
N SER A 76 7.35 3.02 5.57
CA SER A 76 8.56 2.19 5.55
C SER A 76 9.85 2.99 5.30
N ARG A 77 9.73 4.19 4.74
CA ARG A 77 10.84 5.08 4.38
C ARG A 77 10.97 6.27 5.32
N GLN A 78 10.21 6.35 6.41
CA GLN A 78 10.23 7.50 7.33
C GLN A 78 11.63 7.79 7.91
N ASP A 79 12.39 6.73 8.17
CA ASP A 79 13.75 6.80 8.73
C ASP A 79 14.85 6.84 7.66
N GLU A 80 14.52 6.82 6.36
CA GLU A 80 15.52 6.97 5.31
C GLU A 80 16.17 8.38 5.36
N PRO A 81 17.50 8.49 5.16
CA PRO A 81 18.16 9.77 5.06
C PRO A 81 17.54 10.65 3.99
N ARG A 82 17.21 11.89 4.36
CA ARG A 82 16.63 12.88 3.44
C ARG A 82 17.73 13.69 2.78
N VAL A 83 17.55 13.97 1.49
CA VAL A 83 18.45 14.85 0.73
C VAL A 83 17.73 16.19 0.52
N PRO A 84 18.40 17.34 0.72
CA PRO A 84 17.82 18.65 0.42
C PRO A 84 17.42 18.75 -1.06
N TRP A 85 16.30 19.42 -1.34
CA TRP A 85 15.79 19.61 -2.70
C TRP A 85 16.82 20.22 -3.66
N GLU A 86 17.58 21.22 -3.21
CA GLU A 86 18.62 21.88 -4.02
C GLU A 86 19.73 20.91 -4.46
N GLU A 87 20.09 19.96 -3.60
CA GLU A 87 21.10 18.96 -3.93
C GLU A 87 20.57 17.95 -4.95
N VAL A 88 19.30 17.53 -4.82
CA VAL A 88 18.64 16.68 -5.82
C VAL A 88 18.57 17.39 -7.17
N LYS A 89 18.17 18.67 -7.18
CA LYS A 89 18.07 19.49 -8.39
C LYS A 89 19.41 19.59 -9.12
N ARG A 90 20.48 19.94 -8.41
CA ARG A 90 21.85 20.01 -8.94
C ARG A 90 22.27 18.67 -9.58
N GLN A 91 22.03 17.56 -8.90
CA GLN A 91 22.38 16.23 -9.42
C GLN A 91 21.61 15.85 -10.69
N LEU A 92 20.34 16.27 -10.82
CA LEU A 92 19.53 16.01 -12.00
C LEU A 92 19.94 16.89 -13.20
N GLU A 93 20.28 18.16 -12.95
CA GLU A 93 20.83 19.07 -13.97
C GLU A 93 22.17 18.53 -14.49
N GLU A 94 23.08 18.10 -13.61
CA GLU A 94 24.38 17.49 -13.99
C GLU A 94 24.22 16.22 -14.84
N LYS A 95 23.13 15.46 -14.61
CA LYS A 95 22.80 14.27 -15.41
C LYS A 95 22.05 14.60 -16.71
N GLY A 96 21.71 15.87 -16.95
CA GLY A 96 20.88 16.28 -18.09
C GLY A 96 19.44 15.74 -18.04
N MET A 97 18.98 15.30 -16.87
CA MET A 97 17.64 14.74 -16.63
C MET A 97 16.63 15.81 -16.22
N LEU A 98 17.12 17.02 -15.93
CA LEU A 98 16.31 18.16 -15.56
C LEU A 98 16.86 19.40 -16.28
N ASN A 99 16.01 20.03 -17.08
CA ASN A 99 16.25 21.36 -17.65
C ASN A 99 15.17 22.28 -17.09
N VAL A 100 15.58 23.24 -16.26
CA VAL A 100 14.68 24.21 -15.60
C VAL A 100 14.90 25.59 -16.19
#